data_AF-A0AAW2M0Z5-F1
#
_entry.id   AF-A0AAW2M0Z5-F1
#
_cell.length_a   1.000
_cell.length_b   1.000
_cell.length_c   1.000
_cell.angle_alpha   90.00
_cell.angle_beta   90.00
_cell.angle_gamma   90.00
#
_symmetry.space_group_name_H-M   'P 1'
#
loop_
_entity.id
_entity.type
_entity.pdbx_description
1 polymer ?
#
loop_
_entity_poly.entity_id
_entity_poly.type
_entity_poly.pdbx_seq_one_letter_code
_entity_poly.pdbx_strand_id
1 'polypeptide(L)'
;MSKVASMGHGYAGPSYHGLRVSLLKDAKKQVALIVDSFRSKWIETGCTIMGDGWKDSRQRPLVNFLVYCPSGISFIKSVDVSAIESTAENLCNLFAEMWRWLGEECGSFSHR
;
A
#
# COMPACT_ATOMS: atom_id res chain seq x y z
N MET A 1 14.59 6.41 -25.44
CA MET A 1 13.21 6.67 -25.92
C MET A 1 12.25 5.80 -25.12
N SER A 2 11.15 6.35 -24.60
CA SER A 2 10.16 5.55 -23.88
C SER A 2 9.49 4.54 -24.83
N LYS A 3 9.12 3.36 -24.33
CA LYS A 3 8.40 2.32 -25.12
C LYS A 3 7.14 2.84 -25.83
N VAL A 4 6.57 3.94 -25.34
CA VAL A 4 5.39 4.59 -25.90
C VAL A 4 5.73 5.38 -27.17
N ALA A 5 6.91 6.02 -27.22
CA ALA A 5 7.34 6.79 -28.38
C ALA A 5 7.69 5.91 -29.60
N SER A 6 8.01 4.63 -29.39
CA SER A 6 8.34 3.68 -30.47
C SER A 6 7.11 3.02 -31.11
N MET A 7 5.89 3.28 -30.62
CA MET A 7 4.67 2.62 -31.11
C MET A 7 4.09 3.24 -32.40
N GLY A 8 4.61 4.39 -32.84
CA GLY A 8 4.25 5.01 -34.12
C GLY A 8 2.86 5.69 -34.13
N HIS A 9 2.56 6.35 -35.26
CA HIS A 9 1.20 6.85 -35.53
C HIS A 9 0.25 5.65 -35.71
N GLY A 10 -0.85 5.61 -34.94
CA GLY A 10 -1.85 4.54 -35.01
C GLY A 10 -1.83 3.52 -33.87
N TYR A 11 -1.11 3.78 -32.76
CA TYR A 11 -1.19 2.91 -31.58
C TYR A 11 -2.62 2.85 -31.04
N ALA A 12 -3.24 1.67 -31.17
CA ALA A 12 -4.49 1.35 -30.51
C ALA A 12 -4.20 0.96 -29.05
N GLY A 13 -4.55 1.86 -28.13
CA GLY A 13 -4.40 1.62 -26.70
C GLY A 13 -5.23 0.42 -26.20
N PRO A 14 -4.91 -0.11 -25.02
CA PRO A 14 -5.68 -1.18 -24.42
C PRO A 14 -7.12 -0.71 -24.14
N SER A 15 -8.09 -1.59 -24.33
CA SER A 15 -9.48 -1.31 -23.98
C SER A 15 -9.64 -1.06 -22.48
N TYR A 16 -10.76 -0.42 -22.08
CA TYR A 16 -11.09 -0.23 -20.67
C TYR A 16 -11.04 -1.55 -19.86
N HIS A 17 -11.50 -2.65 -20.46
CA HIS A 17 -11.41 -3.97 -19.84
C HIS A 17 -9.96 -4.45 -19.69
N GLY A 18 -9.13 -4.27 -20.73
CA GLY A 18 -7.70 -4.62 -20.68
C GLY A 18 -6.95 -3.84 -19.60
N LEU A 19 -7.26 -2.55 -19.45
CA LEU A 19 -6.71 -1.68 -18.41
C LEU A 19 -7.08 -2.16 -17.01
N ARG A 20 -8.38 -2.30 -16.71
CA ARG A 20 -8.86 -2.57 -15.34
C ARG A 20 -8.59 -3.99 -14.86
N VAL A 21 -8.38 -4.94 -15.77
CA VAL A 21 -8.19 -6.36 -15.42
C VAL A 21 -6.73 -6.77 -15.56
N SER A 22 -6.21 -6.84 -16.79
CA SER A 22 -4.87 -7.40 -17.03
C SER A 22 -3.79 -6.44 -16.55
N LEU A 23 -3.80 -5.20 -17.07
CA LEU A 23 -2.73 -4.25 -16.81
C LEU A 23 -2.70 -3.81 -15.34
N LEU A 24 -3.87 -3.61 -14.73
CA LEU A 24 -3.93 -3.33 -13.29
C LEU A 24 -3.40 -4.50 -12.45
N LYS A 25 -3.73 -5.75 -12.80
CA LYS A 25 -3.22 -6.94 -12.09
C LYS A 25 -1.71 -7.06 -12.23
N ASP A 26 -1.16 -6.79 -13.41
CA ASP A 26 0.27 -6.85 -13.66
C ASP A 26 0.99 -5.71 -12.93
N ALA A 27 0.47 -4.48 -13.00
CA ALA A 27 1.00 -3.35 -12.24
C ALA A 27 1.00 -3.64 -10.72
N LYS A 28 -0.10 -4.21 -10.20
CA LYS A 28 -0.17 -4.61 -8.79
C LYS A 28 0.91 -5.62 -8.41
N LYS A 29 1.15 -6.63 -9.25
CA LYS A 29 2.23 -7.61 -9.02
C LYS A 29 3.61 -6.95 -9.03
N GLN A 30 3.87 -6.05 -9.98
CA GLN A 30 5.15 -5.33 -10.05
C GLN A 30 5.38 -4.49 -8.79
N VAL A 31 4.36 -3.76 -8.34
CA VAL A 31 4.44 -2.98 -7.10
C VAL A 31 4.64 -3.88 -5.88
N ALA A 32 3.97 -5.04 -5.82
CA ALA A 32 4.16 -6.00 -4.73
C ALA A 32 5.63 -6.48 -4.64
N LEU A 33 6.25 -6.83 -5.78
CA LEU A 33 7.67 -7.21 -5.81
C LEU A 33 8.60 -6.08 -5.32
N ILE A 34 8.27 -4.83 -5.63
CA ILE A 34 9.02 -3.67 -5.15
C ILE A 34 8.86 -3.53 -3.62
N VAL A 35 7.63 -3.60 -3.11
CA VAL A 35 7.36 -3.53 -1.66
C VAL A 35 8.05 -4.69 -0.92
N ASP A 36 8.02 -5.90 -1.47
CA ASP A 36 8.71 -7.07 -0.93
C ASP A 36 10.22 -6.86 -0.84
N SER A 37 10.82 -6.17 -1.81
CA SER A 37 12.25 -5.84 -1.78
C SER A 37 12.61 -4.90 -0.61
N PHE A 38 11.67 -4.06 -0.16
CA PHE A 38 11.86 -3.18 1.00
C PHE A 38 11.69 -3.90 2.34
N ARG A 39 11.01 -5.05 2.39
CA ARG A 39 10.79 -5.80 3.64
C ARG A 39 12.08 -6.14 4.37
N SER A 40 13.09 -6.62 3.63
CA SER A 40 14.41 -6.92 4.19
C SER A 40 15.03 -5.72 4.91
N LYS A 41 14.81 -4.51 4.36
CA LYS A 41 15.31 -3.26 4.93
C LYS A 41 14.52 -2.82 6.15
N TRP A 42 13.22 -3.10 6.21
CA TRP A 42 12.41 -2.80 7.41
C TRP A 42 12.95 -3.54 8.63
N ILE A 43 13.36 -4.80 8.45
CA ILE A 43 13.97 -5.63 9.50
C ILE A 43 15.33 -5.05 9.92
N GLU A 44 16.17 -4.69 8.96
CA GLU A 44 17.53 -4.20 9.20
C GLU A 44 17.54 -2.83 9.90
N THR A 45 16.75 -1.87 9.41
CA THR A 45 16.82 -0.47 9.86
C THR A 45 15.76 -0.10 10.88
N GLY A 46 14.78 -0.98 11.11
CA GLY A 46 13.51 -0.59 11.70
C GLY A 46 12.58 0.07 10.68
N CYS A 47 11.31 0.16 11.06
CA CYS A 47 10.29 0.86 10.29
C CYS A 47 9.26 1.53 11.20
N THR A 48 8.56 2.54 10.66
CA THR A 48 7.46 3.25 11.32
C THR A 48 6.17 3.00 10.56
N ILE A 49 5.14 2.54 11.26
CA ILE A 49 3.78 2.46 10.70
C ILE A 49 3.16 3.85 10.74
N MET A 50 2.62 4.30 9.62
CA MET A 50 1.87 5.54 9.52
C MET A 50 0.45 5.22 9.04
N GLY A 51 -0.52 5.96 9.58
CA GLY A 51 -1.90 5.94 9.12
C GLY A 51 -2.32 7.32 8.64
N ASP A 52 -2.89 7.39 7.45
CA ASP A 52 -3.46 8.62 6.88
C ASP A 52 -4.97 8.45 6.67
N GLY A 53 -5.75 9.23 7.41
CA GLY A 53 -7.21 9.19 7.39
C GLY A 53 -7.78 10.20 6.39
N TRP A 54 -8.53 9.71 5.41
CA TRP A 54 -9.15 10.56 4.39
C TRP A 54 -10.57 10.10 4.04
N LYS A 55 -11.33 10.93 3.33
CA LYS A 55 -12.66 10.57 2.82
C LYS A 55 -12.64 10.48 1.30
N ASP A 56 -13.19 9.40 0.76
CA ASP A 56 -13.33 9.26 -0.67
C ASP A 56 -14.41 10.20 -1.25
N SER A 57 -14.56 10.18 -2.59
CA SER A 57 -15.57 11.02 -3.28
C SER A 57 -17.01 10.67 -2.88
N ARG A 58 -17.25 9.53 -2.22
CA ARG A 58 -18.55 9.08 -1.73
C ARG A 58 -18.69 9.30 -0.21
N GLN A 59 -17.81 10.10 0.40
CA GLN A 59 -17.76 10.40 1.83
C GLN A 59 -17.48 9.18 2.72
N ARG A 60 -16.96 8.08 2.16
CA ARG A 60 -16.55 6.93 2.96
C ARG A 60 -15.23 7.24 3.66
N PRO A 61 -15.15 7.12 5.00
CA PRO A 61 -13.89 7.28 5.70
C PRO A 61 -12.97 6.08 5.44
N LEU A 62 -11.75 6.38 5.02
CA LEU A 62 -10.70 5.41 4.71
C LEU A 62 -9.45 5.73 5.53
N VAL A 63 -8.73 4.70 5.95
CA VAL A 63 -7.40 4.83 6.55
C VAL A 63 -6.39 4.12 5.65
N ASN A 64 -5.42 4.87 5.13
CA ASN A 64 -4.28 4.35 4.40
C ASN A 64 -3.17 3.96 5.37
N PHE A 65 -2.72 2.72 5.33
CA PHE A 65 -1.56 2.26 6.08
C PHE A 65 -0.31 2.28 5.21
N LEU A 66 0.71 2.96 5.72
CA LEU A 66 1.99 3.18 5.09
C LEU A 66 3.08 2.69 6.04
N VAL A 67 4.18 2.19 5.48
CA VAL A 67 5.38 1.83 6.23
C VAL A 67 6.53 2.70 5.75
N TYR A 68 7.12 3.44 6.68
CA TYR A 68 8.32 4.22 6.46
C TYR A 68 9.55 3.46 6.93
N CYS A 69 10.61 3.50 6.13
CA CYS A 69 11.97 3.17 6.54
C CYS A 69 12.93 4.17 5.87
N PRO A 70 14.22 4.24 6.26
CA PRO A 70 15.19 5.12 5.61
C PRO A 70 15.33 4.92 4.09
N SER A 71 14.95 3.76 3.57
CA SER A 71 14.94 3.48 2.12
C SER A 71 13.68 3.99 1.39
N GLY A 72 12.67 4.48 2.11
CA GLY A 72 11.46 5.06 1.52
C GLY A 72 10.18 4.66 2.23
N ILE A 73 9.06 5.08 1.64
CA ILE A 73 7.69 4.82 2.11
C ILE A 73 7.04 3.77 1.19
N SER A 74 6.42 2.77 1.79
CA SER A 74 5.62 1.76 1.07
C SER A 74 4.16 1.85 1.48
N PHE A 75 3.25 1.87 0.50
CA PHE A 75 1.82 1.68 0.74
C PHE A 75 1.53 0.20 0.97
N ILE A 76 0.84 -0.11 2.06
CA ILE A 76 0.49 -1.49 2.42
C ILE A 76 -0.95 -1.79 2.04
N LYS A 77 -1.90 -1.05 2.62
CA LYS A 77 -3.34 -1.25 2.39
C LYS A 77 -4.13 -0.01 2.77
N SER A 78 -5.36 0.07 2.25
CA SER A 78 -6.39 1.00 2.72
C SER A 78 -7.51 0.21 3.36
N VAL A 79 -8.02 0.69 4.49
CA VAL A 79 -9.14 0.08 5.22
C VAL A 79 -10.34 1.00 5.16
N ASP A 80 -11.51 0.44 4.86
CA ASP A 80 -12.80 1.13 4.99
C ASP A 80 -13.23 1.09 6.45
N VAL A 81 -13.30 2.26 7.08
CA VAL A 81 -13.66 2.40 8.49
C VAL A 81 -15.10 2.89 8.67
N SER A 82 -15.96 2.80 7.64
CA SER A 82 -17.36 3.21 7.72
C SER A 82 -18.15 2.45 8.80
N ALA A 83 -17.78 1.19 9.06
CA ALA A 83 -18.39 0.34 10.07
C ALA A 83 -17.72 0.45 11.45
N ILE A 84 -16.67 1.27 11.57
CA ILE A 84 -15.86 1.41 12.77
C ILE A 84 -16.09 2.81 13.33
N GLU A 85 -16.58 2.89 14.57
CA GLU A 85 -16.68 4.17 15.26
C GLU A 85 -15.28 4.78 15.40
N SER A 86 -15.13 6.07 15.10
CA SER A 86 -13.83 6.77 15.12
C SER A 86 -13.36 7.09 16.55
N THR A 87 -13.38 6.10 17.42
CA THR A 87 -12.85 6.18 18.78
C THR A 87 -11.34 5.94 18.77
N ALA A 88 -10.65 6.50 19.78
CA ALA A 88 -9.21 6.26 19.96
C ALA A 88 -8.90 4.77 20.09
N GLU A 89 -9.74 4.01 20.79
CA GLU A 89 -9.59 2.56 20.98
C GLU A 89 -9.67 1.80 19.66
N ASN A 90 -10.66 2.08 18.83
CA ASN A 90 -10.83 1.39 17.55
C ASN A 90 -9.68 1.70 16.59
N LEU A 91 -9.19 2.95 16.58
CA LEU A 91 -8.00 3.31 15.82
C LEU A 91 -6.76 2.58 16.35
N CYS A 92 -6.54 2.55 17.67
CA CYS A 92 -5.45 1.80 18.28
C CYS A 92 -5.49 0.30 17.91
N ASN A 93 -6.68 -0.30 17.88
CA ASN A 93 -6.86 -1.70 17.49
C ASN A 93 -6.47 -1.93 16.02
N LEU A 94 -6.87 -1.03 15.11
CA LEU A 94 -6.46 -1.07 13.70
C LEU A 94 -4.92 -0.99 13.54
N PHE A 95 -4.26 -0.11 14.30
CA PHE A 95 -2.79 -0.03 14.29
C PHE A 95 -2.13 -1.27 14.91
N ALA A 96 -2.72 -1.84 15.96
CA ALA A 96 -2.22 -3.06 16.58
C ALA A 96 -2.31 -4.27 15.64
N GLU A 97 -3.40 -4.38 14.86
CA GLU A 97 -3.51 -5.40 13.80
C GLU A 97 -2.43 -5.23 12.72
N MET A 98 -2.16 -3.99 12.32
CA MET A 98 -1.09 -3.70 11.37
C MET A 98 0.30 -4.02 11.92
N TRP A 99 0.53 -3.74 13.19
CA TRP A 99 1.77 -4.09 13.88
C TRP A 99 1.95 -5.61 13.96
N ARG A 100 0.90 -6.35 14.30
CA ARG A 100 0.94 -7.83 14.31
C ARG A 100 1.26 -8.39 12.93
N TRP A 101 0.60 -7.88 11.89
CA TRP A 101 0.89 -8.28 10.51
C TRP A 101 2.36 -8.02 10.14
N LEU A 102 2.91 -6.85 10.49
CA LEU A 102 4.34 -6.59 10.28
C LEU A 102 5.25 -7.50 11.13
N GLY A 103 4.87 -7.80 12.37
CA GLY A 103 5.65 -8.66 13.27
C GLY A 103 5.71 -10.11 12.81
N GLU A 104 4.61 -10.65 12.29
CA GLU A 104 4.56 -11.98 11.65
C GLU A 104 5.40 -12.02 10.37
N GLU A 105 5.47 -10.91 9.63
CA GLU A 105 6.24 -10.83 8.38
C GLU A 105 7.73 -10.50 8.57
N CYS A 106 8.12 -9.84 9.65
CA CYS A 106 9.47 -9.29 9.83
C CYS A 106 10.30 -10.00 10.91
N GLY A 107 9.71 -10.85 11.74
CA GLY A 107 10.40 -11.45 12.90
C GLY A 107 10.60 -10.41 14.00
N SER A 108 9.84 -10.55 15.09
CA SER A 108 9.95 -9.83 16.37
C SER A 108 10.64 -8.45 16.33
N PHE A 109 9.86 -7.39 16.06
CA PHE A 109 10.30 -6.03 16.35
C PHE A 109 10.29 -5.78 17.86
N SER A 110 11.40 -5.25 18.40
CA SER A 110 11.40 -4.70 19.76
C SER A 110 10.59 -3.40 19.75
N HIS A 111 9.69 -3.25 20.72
CA HIS A 111 9.11 -1.95 21.03
C HIS A 111 10.26 -0.99 21.32
N ARG A 112 10.30 0.13 20.59
CA ARG A 112 11.14 1.27 20.92
C ARG A 112 10.24 2.48 21.05
#